data_AF-A0AAD6XAX8-F1
#
_entry.id   AF-A0AAD6XAX8-F1
#
_cell.length_a   1.000
_cell.length_b   1.000
_cell.length_c   1.000
_cell.angle_alpha   90.00
_cell.angle_beta   90.00
_cell.angle_gamma   90.00
#
_symmetry.space_group_name_H-M   'P 1'
#
loop_
_entity.id
_entity.type
_entity.pdbx_description
1 polymer ?
#
loop_
_entity_poly.entity_id
_entity_poly.type
_entity_poly.pdbx_seq_one_letter_code
_entity_poly.pdbx_strand_id
1 'polypeptide(L)'
;MTGGKKTTKPRVETKQPGDLLTKWASRVVIGLLLAVFGWLLDSIKHRWYVFDPTQLHQLAQAAIASSPNDTAGMIQHIVTNLTLTYPSNQIKINVDSSEWVFNNAGGAMGAMYIIHASITEYLIIFGTPLGTEGHTGLHTADDYFNILVGEQWAFRPGALEMERYTPGTVHYLPRGTAKQYKMHEGCFALEYARGWIPLMLPFGLADIFTSTLDVVTLYHTVRVTGREMIRNIFIGKI
;
A
#
# COMPACT_ATOMS: atom_id res chain seq x y z
N MET A 1 80.41 13.43 0.35
CA MET A 1 79.03 13.51 0.87
C MET A 1 78.08 12.98 -0.21
N THR A 2 77.65 11.74 -0.11
CA THR A 2 76.61 11.16 -0.99
C THR A 2 75.63 10.40 -0.12
N GLY A 3 74.51 11.06 0.20
CA GLY A 3 73.43 10.49 1.00
C GLY A 3 72.55 9.57 0.16
N GLY A 4 72.55 8.28 0.50
CA GLY A 4 71.63 7.30 -0.08
C GLY A 4 70.24 7.44 0.53
N LYS A 5 69.24 7.87 -0.27
CA LYS A 5 67.82 7.78 0.08
C LYS A 5 67.39 6.31 0.11
N LYS A 6 67.05 5.79 1.29
CA LYS A 6 66.32 4.51 1.45
C LYS A 6 64.88 4.72 0.98
N THR A 7 64.52 4.09 -0.13
CA THR A 7 63.14 3.94 -0.59
C THR A 7 62.47 2.81 0.19
N THR A 8 61.58 3.15 1.13
CA THR A 8 60.67 2.20 1.77
C THR A 8 59.57 1.79 0.79
N LYS A 9 59.57 0.52 0.36
CA LYS A 9 58.44 -0.08 -0.37
C LYS A 9 57.20 -0.14 0.54
N PRO A 10 55.99 0.18 0.03
CA PRO A 10 54.76 0.01 0.80
C PRO A 10 54.51 -1.49 1.06
N ARG A 11 54.22 -1.82 2.32
CA ARG A 11 53.83 -3.16 2.75
C ARG A 11 52.45 -3.47 2.16
N VAL A 12 52.38 -4.44 1.24
CA VAL A 12 51.11 -4.97 0.75
C VAL A 12 50.50 -5.80 1.88
N GLU A 13 49.47 -5.28 2.55
CA GLU A 13 48.63 -6.06 3.46
C GLU A 13 47.84 -7.09 2.65
N THR A 14 48.31 -8.32 2.63
CA THR A 14 47.54 -9.47 2.15
C THR A 14 46.45 -9.77 3.18
N LYS A 15 45.20 -9.36 2.88
CA LYS A 15 44.02 -9.76 3.68
C LYS A 15 44.00 -11.28 3.82
N GLN A 16 44.14 -11.77 5.04
CA GLN A 16 44.16 -13.21 5.31
C GLN A 16 42.81 -13.86 4.94
N PRO A 17 42.79 -15.04 4.31
CA PRO A 17 41.56 -15.71 3.86
C PRO A 17 40.52 -15.96 4.98
N GLY A 18 40.95 -16.08 6.24
CA GLY A 18 40.05 -16.19 7.39
C GLY A 18 39.20 -14.93 7.66
N ASP A 19 39.67 -13.75 7.27
CA ASP A 19 38.93 -12.49 7.41
C ASP A 19 37.74 -12.41 6.43
N LEU A 20 37.89 -12.96 5.22
CA LEU A 20 36.81 -13.02 4.23
C LEU A 20 35.71 -14.02 4.64
N LEU A 21 36.09 -15.22 5.10
CA LEU A 21 35.14 -16.22 5.58
C LEU A 21 34.35 -15.72 6.79
N THR A 22 35.02 -15.10 7.76
CA THR A 22 34.38 -14.52 8.94
C THR A 22 33.42 -13.39 8.57
N LYS A 23 33.79 -12.54 7.60
CA LYS A 23 32.91 -11.49 7.06
C LYS A 23 31.66 -12.06 6.40
N TRP A 24 31.79 -13.05 5.53
CA TRP A 24 30.63 -13.67 4.88
C TRP A 24 29.75 -14.43 5.88
N ALA A 25 30.34 -15.14 6.84
CA ALA A 25 29.60 -15.78 7.92
C ALA A 25 28.80 -14.75 8.74
N SER A 26 29.40 -13.61 9.10
CA SER A 26 28.68 -12.54 9.83
C SER A 26 27.50 -11.98 9.04
N ARG A 27 27.65 -11.80 7.72
CA ARG A 27 26.56 -11.34 6.84
C ARG A 27 25.44 -12.35 6.73
N VAL A 28 25.77 -13.64 6.63
CA VAL A 28 24.76 -14.71 6.63
C VAL A 28 24.01 -14.73 7.96
N VAL A 29 24.71 -14.63 9.09
CA VAL A 29 24.07 -14.58 10.42
C VAL A 29 23.16 -13.36 10.53
N ILE A 30 23.61 -12.17 10.14
CA ILE A 30 22.79 -10.96 10.13
C ILE A 30 21.57 -11.14 9.22
N GLY A 31 21.76 -11.69 8.02
CA GLY A 31 20.66 -11.97 7.08
C GLY A 31 19.62 -12.92 7.67
N LEU A 32 20.07 -13.99 8.35
CA LEU A 32 19.18 -14.93 9.04
C LEU A 32 18.44 -14.26 10.20
N LEU A 33 19.12 -13.44 11.00
CA LEU A 33 18.48 -12.70 12.10
C LEU A 33 17.42 -11.73 11.57
N LEU A 34 17.69 -11.01 10.49
CA LEU A 34 16.72 -10.12 9.84
C LEU A 34 15.53 -10.91 9.27
N ALA A 35 15.79 -12.07 8.65
CA ALA A 35 14.72 -12.93 8.12
C ALA A 35 13.82 -13.46 9.24
N VAL A 36 14.41 -13.96 10.34
CA VAL A 36 13.67 -14.43 11.52
C VAL A 36 12.89 -13.29 12.15
N PHE A 37 13.51 -12.12 12.33
CA PHE A 37 12.84 -10.95 12.88
C PHE A 37 11.68 -10.48 12.00
N GLY A 38 11.88 -10.42 10.68
CA GLY A 38 10.84 -10.09 9.72
C GLY A 38 9.68 -11.10 9.75
N TRP A 39 9.98 -12.39 9.82
CA TRP A 39 8.98 -13.44 9.96
C TRP A 39 8.19 -13.32 11.27
N LEU A 40 8.87 -13.05 12.39
CA LEU A 40 8.23 -12.83 13.69
C LEU A 40 7.26 -11.64 13.65
N LEU A 41 7.72 -10.49 13.13
CA LEU A 41 6.86 -9.32 12.96
C LEU A 41 5.66 -9.63 12.06
N ASP A 42 5.90 -10.30 10.93
CA ASP A 42 4.85 -10.69 9.98
C ASP A 42 3.81 -11.64 10.61
N SER A 43 4.22 -12.48 11.56
CA SER A 43 3.32 -13.40 12.27
C SER A 43 2.38 -12.71 13.25
N ILE A 44 2.79 -11.59 13.84
CA ILE A 44 2.03 -10.87 14.87
C ILE A 44 1.28 -9.65 14.33
N LYS A 45 1.46 -9.29 13.05
CA LYS A 45 0.93 -8.04 12.48
C LYS A 45 -0.58 -7.86 12.61
N HIS A 46 -1.31 -8.97 12.61
CA HIS A 46 -2.77 -9.00 12.76
C HIS A 46 -3.26 -8.39 14.07
N ARG A 47 -2.41 -8.30 15.11
CA ARG A 47 -2.75 -7.67 16.39
C ARG A 47 -2.98 -6.17 16.29
N TRP A 48 -2.45 -5.55 15.24
CA TRP A 48 -2.63 -4.13 14.99
C TRP A 48 -3.79 -3.85 14.03
N TYR A 49 -4.46 -4.89 13.51
CA TYR A 49 -5.60 -4.68 12.62
C TYR A 49 -6.80 -4.20 13.44
N VAL A 50 -7.41 -3.11 12.97
CA VAL A 50 -8.61 -2.53 13.59
C VAL A 50 -9.83 -2.78 12.73
N PHE A 51 -9.68 -2.82 11.40
CA PHE A 51 -10.80 -3.05 10.51
C PHE A 51 -11.05 -4.54 10.30
N ASP A 52 -12.33 -4.91 10.24
CA ASP A 52 -12.77 -6.22 9.79
C ASP A 52 -13.25 -6.13 8.33
N PRO A 53 -12.73 -6.96 7.40
CA PRO A 53 -13.15 -6.94 6.00
C PRO A 53 -14.65 -7.13 5.79
N THR A 54 -15.29 -7.97 6.61
CA THR A 54 -16.74 -8.26 6.48
C THR A 54 -17.55 -7.03 6.90
N GLN A 55 -17.16 -6.36 7.97
CA GLN A 55 -17.80 -5.12 8.41
C GLN A 55 -17.63 -3.99 7.40
N LEU A 56 -16.43 -3.86 6.79
CA LEU A 56 -16.21 -2.89 5.72
C LEU A 56 -17.06 -3.18 4.48
N HIS A 57 -17.23 -4.46 4.14
CA HIS A 57 -18.11 -4.87 3.05
C HIS A 57 -19.58 -4.50 3.32
N GLN A 58 -20.06 -4.79 4.54
CA GLN A 58 -21.40 -4.41 4.98
C GLN A 58 -21.59 -2.89 4.97
N LEU A 59 -20.58 -2.13 5.41
CA LEU A 59 -20.61 -0.67 5.37
C LEU A 59 -20.68 -0.14 3.93
N ALA A 60 -19.92 -0.73 3.00
CA ALA A 60 -20.00 -0.37 1.57
C ALA A 60 -21.40 -0.63 1.00
N GLN A 61 -22.00 -1.78 1.30
CA GLN A 61 -23.38 -2.09 0.89
C GLN A 61 -24.41 -1.12 1.50
N ALA A 62 -24.26 -0.79 2.78
CA ALA A 62 -25.12 0.19 3.46
C ALA A 62 -24.99 1.59 2.83
N ALA A 63 -23.77 2.00 2.47
CA ALA A 63 -23.52 3.27 1.78
C ALA A 63 -24.25 3.32 0.44
N ILE A 64 -24.14 2.27 -0.38
CA ILE A 64 -24.84 2.14 -1.67
C ILE A 64 -26.36 2.27 -1.48
N ALA A 65 -26.91 1.56 -0.48
CA ALA A 65 -28.35 1.61 -0.19
C ALA A 65 -28.80 3.00 0.29
N SER A 66 -27.96 3.71 1.04
CA SER A 66 -28.28 5.02 1.60
C SER A 66 -28.17 6.18 0.60
N SER A 67 -27.37 6.02 -0.45
CA SER A 67 -27.11 7.07 -1.46
C SER A 67 -27.12 6.49 -2.88
N PRO A 68 -28.28 5.99 -3.37
CA PRO A 68 -28.35 5.40 -4.71
C PRO A 68 -27.94 6.41 -5.79
N ASN A 69 -27.02 6.01 -6.67
CA ASN A 69 -26.46 6.85 -7.76
C ASN A 69 -25.74 8.14 -7.30
N ASP A 70 -25.41 8.27 -6.01
CA ASP A 70 -24.66 9.40 -5.49
C ASP A 70 -23.39 8.91 -4.79
N THR A 71 -22.31 8.79 -5.56
CA THR A 71 -21.00 8.35 -5.05
C THR A 71 -20.47 9.27 -3.95
N ALA A 72 -20.72 10.59 -4.02
CA ALA A 72 -20.27 11.51 -2.99
C ALA A 72 -21.04 11.28 -1.67
N GLY A 73 -22.36 11.06 -1.76
CA GLY A 73 -23.19 10.62 -0.64
C GLY A 73 -22.73 9.30 -0.03
N MET A 74 -22.37 8.31 -0.85
CA MET A 74 -21.81 7.04 -0.37
C MET A 74 -20.51 7.24 0.42
N ILE A 75 -19.59 8.06 -0.09
CA ILE A 75 -18.32 8.38 0.59
C ILE A 75 -18.59 9.09 1.92
N GLN A 76 -19.49 10.06 1.93
CA GLN A 76 -19.88 10.78 3.16
C GLN A 76 -20.48 9.82 4.19
N HIS A 77 -21.34 8.89 3.76
CA HIS A 77 -21.90 7.85 4.62
C HIS A 77 -20.81 6.99 5.26
N ILE A 78 -19.85 6.52 4.45
CA ILE A 78 -18.71 5.71 4.91
C ILE A 78 -17.90 6.46 5.96
N VAL A 79 -17.42 7.66 5.64
CA VAL A 79 -16.56 8.45 6.55
C VAL A 79 -17.30 8.78 7.85
N THR A 80 -18.59 9.12 7.77
CA THR A 80 -19.42 9.40 8.95
C THR A 80 -19.54 8.18 9.85
N ASN A 81 -19.89 7.01 9.29
CA ASN A 81 -20.05 5.79 10.07
C ASN A 81 -18.73 5.31 10.68
N LEU A 82 -17.61 5.40 9.94
CA LEU A 82 -16.30 5.06 10.48
C LEU A 82 -15.92 5.97 11.65
N THR A 83 -16.18 7.28 11.52
CA THR A 83 -15.89 8.26 12.59
C THR A 83 -16.73 8.01 13.85
N LEU A 84 -17.97 7.53 13.70
CA LEU A 84 -18.84 7.15 14.82
C LEU A 84 -18.47 5.80 15.45
N THR A 85 -18.04 4.85 14.62
CA THR A 85 -17.73 3.47 15.04
C THR A 85 -16.39 3.40 15.77
N TYR A 86 -15.39 4.15 15.30
CA TYR A 86 -14.02 4.06 15.79
C TYR A 86 -13.61 5.32 16.54
N PRO A 87 -13.39 5.24 17.86
CA PRO A 87 -12.87 6.35 18.65
C PRO A 87 -11.52 6.87 18.14
N SER A 88 -11.33 8.20 18.23
CA SER A 88 -10.11 8.86 17.72
C SER A 88 -8.82 8.51 18.47
N ASN A 89 -8.91 7.85 19.62
CA ASN A 89 -7.77 7.30 20.37
C ASN A 89 -7.42 5.86 19.95
N GLN A 90 -8.24 5.21 19.13
CA GLN A 90 -8.00 3.89 18.56
C GLN A 90 -7.40 3.98 17.15
N ILE A 91 -8.01 4.78 16.27
CA ILE A 91 -7.50 5.07 14.93
C ILE A 91 -7.76 6.52 14.55
N LYS A 92 -6.97 7.03 13.60
CA LYS A 92 -7.23 8.32 12.96
C LYS A 92 -7.96 8.12 11.64
N ILE A 93 -9.04 8.86 11.48
CA ILE A 93 -9.82 8.97 10.26
C ILE A 93 -9.63 10.38 9.71
N ASN A 94 -9.24 10.48 8.45
CA ASN A 94 -9.17 11.72 7.71
C ASN A 94 -10.57 12.07 7.20
N VAL A 95 -11.19 13.09 7.79
CA VAL A 95 -12.53 13.56 7.40
C VAL A 95 -12.50 14.64 6.31
N ASP A 96 -11.32 15.06 5.87
CA ASP A 96 -11.16 16.08 4.83
C ASP A 96 -11.28 15.44 3.44
N SER A 97 -12.51 15.36 2.94
CA SER A 97 -12.81 14.79 1.62
C SER A 97 -12.35 15.66 0.45
N SER A 98 -11.70 16.80 0.70
CA SER A 98 -11.06 17.61 -0.34
C SER A 98 -9.67 17.12 -0.73
N GLU A 99 -9.03 16.27 0.10
CA GLU A 99 -7.68 15.76 -0.13
C GLU A 99 -7.63 14.57 -1.10
N TRP A 100 -8.19 14.76 -2.30
CA TRP A 100 -8.00 13.83 -3.42
C TRP A 100 -6.64 14.05 -4.07
N VAL A 101 -6.01 12.94 -4.46
CA VAL A 101 -4.77 12.94 -5.24
C VAL A 101 -4.87 11.95 -6.40
N PHE A 102 -4.20 12.23 -7.51
CA PHE A 102 -4.05 11.22 -8.56
C PHE A 102 -3.21 10.04 -8.04
N ASN A 103 -3.50 8.86 -8.56
CA ASN A 103 -2.75 7.65 -8.29
C ASN A 103 -2.43 6.96 -9.62
N ASN A 104 -1.14 6.84 -9.92
CA ASN A 104 -0.61 6.17 -11.10
C ASN A 104 0.25 4.99 -10.63
N ALA A 105 -0.20 3.77 -10.92
CA ALA A 105 0.51 2.56 -10.53
C ALA A 105 0.13 1.37 -11.42
N GLY A 106 1.13 0.58 -11.80
CA GLY A 106 0.93 -0.62 -12.62
C GLY A 106 0.35 -0.35 -14.01
N GLY A 107 0.56 0.86 -14.55
CA GLY A 107 -0.03 1.33 -15.81
C GLY A 107 -1.45 1.86 -15.69
N ALA A 108 -2.10 1.71 -14.53
CA ALA A 108 -3.42 2.26 -14.29
C ALA A 108 -3.33 3.69 -13.71
N MET A 109 -4.38 4.49 -13.98
CA MET A 109 -4.53 5.85 -13.47
C MET A 109 -5.92 6.04 -12.89
N GLY A 110 -5.97 6.48 -11.64
CA GLY A 110 -7.19 6.87 -10.95
C GLY A 110 -6.95 8.05 -10.03
N ALA A 111 -7.94 8.33 -9.19
CA ALA A 111 -7.81 9.24 -8.06
C ALA A 111 -8.09 8.48 -6.77
N MET A 112 -7.39 8.86 -5.70
CA MET A 112 -7.61 8.31 -4.38
C MET A 112 -7.88 9.39 -3.34
N TYR A 113 -8.71 9.05 -2.37
CA TYR A 113 -8.93 9.79 -1.14
C TYR A 113 -8.60 8.89 0.05
N ILE A 114 -7.59 9.27 0.82
CA ILE A 114 -7.10 8.51 1.96
C ILE A 114 -7.98 8.79 3.17
N ILE A 115 -8.76 7.79 3.60
CA ILE A 115 -9.59 7.83 4.81
C ILE A 115 -8.76 7.44 6.04
N HIS A 116 -7.90 6.42 5.92
CA HIS A 116 -7.01 5.96 6.97
C HIS A 116 -5.69 5.47 6.38
N ALA A 117 -4.58 5.76 7.04
CA ALA A 117 -3.29 5.13 6.76
C ALA A 117 -2.50 4.90 8.05
N SER A 118 -2.03 3.67 8.24
CA SER A 118 -1.11 3.23 9.28
C SER A 118 -0.02 2.35 8.64
N ILE A 119 0.96 1.88 9.42
CA ILE A 119 1.99 0.94 8.96
C ILE A 119 1.35 -0.41 8.58
N THR A 120 0.24 -0.80 9.21
CA THR A 120 -0.38 -2.13 8.99
C THR A 120 -1.68 -2.15 8.19
N GLU A 121 -2.35 -1.01 8.04
CA GLU A 121 -3.63 -0.90 7.32
C GLU A 121 -3.76 0.44 6.60
N TYR A 122 -4.40 0.44 5.43
CA TYR A 122 -5.00 1.65 4.86
C TYR A 122 -6.45 1.41 4.48
N LEU A 123 -7.21 2.50 4.43
CA LEU A 123 -8.56 2.53 3.87
C LEU A 123 -8.65 3.77 2.99
N ILE A 124 -8.97 3.58 1.72
CA ILE A 124 -9.08 4.68 0.74
C ILE A 124 -10.35 4.52 -0.08
N ILE A 125 -10.80 5.62 -0.67
CA ILE A 125 -11.63 5.55 -1.88
C ILE A 125 -10.68 5.60 -3.06
N PHE A 126 -10.80 4.65 -3.98
CA PHE A 126 -10.05 4.64 -5.23
C PHE A 126 -11.00 4.44 -6.41
N GLY A 127 -10.75 5.15 -7.50
CA GLY A 127 -11.52 4.98 -8.71
C GLY A 127 -11.20 5.99 -9.80
N THR A 128 -12.01 5.97 -10.85
CA THR A 128 -11.91 6.89 -11.97
C THR A 128 -13.27 7.07 -12.64
N PRO A 129 -13.64 8.30 -13.01
CA PRO A 129 -14.85 8.52 -13.81
C PRO A 129 -14.68 8.07 -15.27
N LEU A 130 -13.44 7.88 -15.75
CA LEU A 130 -13.14 7.64 -17.18
C LEU A 130 -12.96 6.17 -17.54
N GLY A 131 -12.44 5.38 -16.60
CA GLY A 131 -11.98 4.02 -16.83
C GLY A 131 -10.45 3.91 -16.87
N THR A 132 -9.92 2.77 -16.40
CA THR A 132 -8.48 2.47 -16.40
C THR A 132 -8.23 0.97 -16.28
N GLU A 133 -7.07 0.49 -16.72
CA GLU A 133 -6.65 -0.90 -16.54
C GLU A 133 -5.14 -1.00 -16.31
N GLY A 134 -4.71 -2.07 -15.66
CA GLY A 134 -3.30 -2.27 -15.36
C GLY A 134 -3.03 -3.52 -14.54
N HIS A 135 -1.80 -3.61 -14.06
CA HIS A 135 -1.33 -4.67 -13.17
C HIS A 135 -1.77 -4.34 -11.74
N THR A 136 -2.31 -5.32 -10.99
CA THR A 136 -2.75 -5.09 -9.60
C THR A 136 -1.61 -4.84 -8.62
N GLY A 137 -0.38 -5.19 -9.00
CA GLY A 137 0.77 -5.24 -8.10
C GLY A 137 0.90 -6.61 -7.44
N LEU A 138 2.11 -6.93 -6.97
CA LEU A 138 2.41 -8.13 -6.19
C LEU A 138 2.65 -7.70 -4.75
N HIS A 139 1.58 -7.53 -3.98
CA HIS A 139 1.64 -6.89 -2.68
C HIS A 139 1.95 -7.85 -1.54
N THR A 140 2.58 -7.33 -0.49
CA THR A 140 2.83 -8.06 0.78
C THR A 140 1.66 -7.94 1.77
N ALA A 141 0.54 -7.39 1.31
CA ALA A 141 -0.71 -7.20 2.03
C ALA A 141 -1.86 -7.89 1.28
N ASP A 142 -2.92 -8.22 2.02
CA ASP A 142 -4.22 -8.54 1.43
C ASP A 142 -4.93 -7.25 1.06
N ASP A 143 -5.65 -7.24 -0.05
CA ASP A 143 -6.36 -6.06 -0.57
C ASP A 143 -7.80 -6.41 -0.96
N TYR A 144 -8.73 -5.51 -0.67
CA TYR A 144 -10.18 -5.69 -0.78
C TYR A 144 -10.80 -4.47 -1.45
N PHE A 145 -11.30 -4.61 -2.68
CA PHE A 145 -12.03 -3.57 -3.39
C PHE A 145 -13.53 -3.80 -3.23
N ASN A 146 -14.18 -3.04 -2.36
CA ASN A 146 -15.62 -3.05 -2.23
C ASN A 146 -16.21 -2.07 -3.26
N ILE A 147 -16.82 -2.60 -4.31
CA ILE A 147 -17.28 -1.78 -5.44
C ILE A 147 -18.51 -0.97 -5.01
N LEU A 148 -18.41 0.36 -5.10
CA LEU A 148 -19.48 1.30 -4.71
C LEU A 148 -20.35 1.66 -5.92
N VAL A 149 -19.71 1.92 -7.05
CA VAL A 149 -20.35 2.30 -8.32
C VAL A 149 -19.50 1.80 -9.48
N GLY A 150 -20.14 1.59 -10.64
CA GLY A 150 -19.48 1.07 -11.83
C GLY A 150 -19.09 -0.39 -11.67
N GLU A 151 -18.10 -0.83 -12.46
CA GLU A 151 -17.64 -2.22 -12.45
C GLU A 151 -16.12 -2.34 -12.47
N GLN A 152 -15.61 -3.30 -11.72
CA GLN A 152 -14.23 -3.74 -11.80
C GLN A 152 -14.18 -5.11 -12.47
N TRP A 153 -13.33 -5.26 -13.47
CA TRP A 153 -13.06 -6.53 -14.12
C TRP A 153 -11.65 -6.99 -13.77
N ALA A 154 -11.43 -8.29 -13.67
CA ALA A 154 -10.11 -8.83 -13.39
C ALA A 154 -9.92 -10.19 -14.05
N PHE A 155 -8.68 -10.56 -14.32
CA PHE A 155 -8.34 -11.94 -14.60
C PHE A 155 -6.91 -12.26 -14.16
N ARG A 156 -6.67 -13.54 -13.89
CA ARG A 156 -5.33 -14.06 -13.57
C ARG A 156 -4.68 -14.65 -14.82
N PRO A 157 -3.36 -14.62 -14.96
CA PRO A 157 -2.66 -15.25 -16.08
C PRO A 157 -3.13 -16.70 -16.31
N GLY A 158 -3.50 -17.02 -17.55
CA GLY A 158 -4.02 -18.33 -17.95
C GLY A 158 -5.54 -18.51 -17.84
N ALA A 159 -6.27 -17.58 -17.23
CA ALA A 159 -7.73 -17.57 -17.32
C ALA A 159 -8.18 -17.08 -18.71
N LEU A 160 -9.19 -17.75 -19.29
CA LEU A 160 -9.76 -17.38 -20.59
C LEU A 160 -11.05 -16.53 -20.47
N GLU A 161 -11.57 -16.39 -19.25
CA GLU A 161 -12.75 -15.59 -18.93
C GLU A 161 -12.42 -14.60 -17.82
N MET A 162 -13.08 -13.44 -17.86
CA MET A 162 -12.89 -12.39 -16.85
C MET A 162 -13.81 -12.58 -15.65
N GLU A 163 -13.32 -12.24 -14.47
CA GLU A 163 -14.11 -12.01 -13.28
C GLU A 163 -14.74 -10.60 -13.37
N ARG A 164 -16.03 -10.47 -13.05
CA ARG A 164 -16.76 -9.20 -13.08
C ARG A 164 -17.33 -8.89 -11.70
N TYR A 165 -16.92 -7.76 -11.14
CA TYR A 165 -17.33 -7.24 -9.85
C TYR A 165 -18.20 -6.00 -10.04
N THR A 166 -19.42 -6.04 -9.51
CA THR A 166 -20.46 -5.01 -9.64
C THR A 166 -20.72 -4.33 -8.29
N PRO A 167 -21.49 -3.22 -8.22
CA PRO A 167 -21.75 -2.52 -6.97
C PRO A 167 -22.30 -3.45 -5.88
N GLY A 168 -21.72 -3.35 -4.68
CA GLY A 168 -22.07 -4.21 -3.54
C GLY A 168 -21.36 -5.56 -3.51
N THR A 169 -20.49 -5.85 -4.48
CA THR A 169 -19.56 -7.00 -4.46
C THR A 169 -18.16 -6.59 -3.99
N VAL A 170 -17.33 -7.57 -3.65
CA VAL A 170 -15.94 -7.36 -3.23
C VAL A 170 -14.98 -8.15 -4.09
N HIS A 171 -13.98 -7.48 -4.66
CA HIS A 171 -12.83 -8.15 -5.27
C HIS A 171 -11.73 -8.28 -4.21
N TYR A 172 -11.48 -9.51 -3.78
CA TYR A 172 -10.40 -9.86 -2.87
C TYR A 172 -9.15 -10.25 -3.66
N LEU A 173 -8.04 -9.56 -3.39
CA LEU A 173 -6.72 -9.88 -3.90
C LEU A 173 -5.82 -10.37 -2.76
N PRO A 174 -5.56 -11.69 -2.67
CA PRO A 174 -4.71 -12.24 -1.63
C PRO A 174 -3.27 -11.73 -1.74
N ARG A 175 -2.61 -11.61 -0.58
CA ARG A 175 -1.17 -11.33 -0.51
C ARG A 175 -0.38 -12.23 -1.46
N GLY A 176 0.58 -11.64 -2.17
CA GLY A 176 1.51 -12.35 -3.04
C GLY A 176 0.86 -12.90 -4.31
N THR A 177 -0.33 -12.40 -4.67
CA THR A 177 -0.97 -12.70 -5.96
C THR A 177 -0.99 -11.45 -6.84
N ALA A 178 -1.15 -11.65 -8.14
CA ALA A 178 -1.27 -10.58 -9.11
C ALA A 178 -2.31 -10.95 -10.17
N LYS A 179 -3.03 -9.93 -10.65
CA LYS A 179 -3.99 -10.00 -11.75
C LYS A 179 -3.78 -8.81 -12.67
N GLN A 180 -4.35 -8.89 -13.88
CA GLN A 180 -4.75 -7.67 -14.57
C GLN A 180 -6.11 -7.26 -14.01
N TYR A 181 -6.30 -5.97 -13.80
CA TYR A 181 -7.59 -5.42 -13.42
C TYR A 181 -7.96 -4.24 -14.33
N LYS A 182 -9.26 -3.94 -14.36
CA LYS A 182 -9.83 -2.80 -15.07
C LYS A 182 -10.94 -2.19 -14.23
N MET A 183 -10.84 -0.91 -13.91
CA MET A 183 -11.99 -0.09 -13.52
C MET A 183 -12.66 0.33 -14.82
N HIS A 184 -13.81 -0.26 -15.16
CA HIS A 184 -14.34 -0.23 -16.53
C HIS A 184 -14.72 1.16 -17.02
N GLU A 185 -15.80 1.72 -16.46
CA GLU A 185 -16.31 3.06 -16.77
C GLU A 185 -17.00 3.59 -15.51
N GLY A 186 -16.65 4.80 -15.07
CA GLY A 186 -17.29 5.40 -13.89
C GLY A 186 -17.21 4.57 -12.60
N CYS A 187 -16.08 3.90 -12.34
CA CYS A 187 -15.97 2.95 -11.24
C CYS A 187 -15.20 3.52 -10.04
N PHE A 188 -15.79 3.39 -8.85
CA PHE A 188 -15.16 3.72 -7.56
C PHE A 188 -15.40 2.62 -6.55
N ALA A 189 -14.40 2.36 -5.72
CA ALA A 189 -14.41 1.34 -4.68
C ALA A 189 -13.92 1.91 -3.34
N LEU A 190 -14.45 1.35 -2.25
CA LEU A 190 -13.83 1.42 -0.94
C LEU A 190 -12.75 0.32 -0.88
N GLU A 191 -11.50 0.74 -0.97
CA GLU A 191 -10.34 -0.12 -1.00
C GLU A 191 -9.71 -0.21 0.39
N TYR A 192 -9.55 -1.44 0.88
CA TYR A 192 -8.96 -1.75 2.17
C TYR A 192 -7.80 -2.71 1.97
N ALA A 193 -6.62 -2.33 2.48
CA ALA A 193 -5.50 -3.25 2.56
C ALA A 193 -5.04 -3.47 4.00
N ARG A 194 -4.60 -4.71 4.28
CA ARG A 194 -4.02 -5.11 5.56
C ARG A 194 -2.76 -5.94 5.38
N GLY A 195 -1.69 -5.50 6.02
CA GLY A 195 -0.34 -6.03 5.85
C GLY A 195 0.69 -4.93 6.01
N TRP A 196 1.93 -5.11 5.55
CA TRP A 196 2.95 -4.08 5.69
C TRP A 196 2.80 -2.99 4.61
N ILE A 197 1.97 -1.98 4.89
CA ILE A 197 1.59 -0.93 3.92
C ILE A 197 2.78 -0.19 3.31
N PRO A 198 3.83 0.20 4.06
CA PRO A 198 4.99 0.88 3.46
C PRO A 198 5.69 0.06 2.37
N LEU A 199 5.57 -1.27 2.39
CA LEU A 199 6.16 -2.14 1.37
C LEU A 199 5.34 -2.14 0.06
N MET A 200 4.13 -1.60 0.05
CA MET A 200 3.32 -1.40 -1.16
C MET A 200 3.69 -0.10 -1.89
N LEU A 201 4.21 0.90 -1.18
CA LEU A 201 4.52 2.23 -1.72
C LEU A 201 5.48 2.23 -2.93
N PRO A 202 6.53 1.38 -3.00
CA PRO A 202 7.38 1.34 -4.18
C PRO A 202 6.60 1.05 -5.47
N PHE A 203 5.61 0.16 -5.42
CA PHE A 203 4.72 -0.08 -6.55
C PHE A 203 3.78 1.11 -6.78
N GLY A 204 3.13 1.60 -5.71
CA GLY A 204 2.17 2.71 -5.79
C GLY A 204 2.75 4.05 -6.24
N LEU A 205 4.08 4.20 -6.24
CA LEU A 205 4.78 5.41 -6.67
C LEU A 205 5.67 5.19 -7.90
N ALA A 206 5.82 3.96 -8.39
CA ALA A 206 6.75 3.64 -9.48
C ALA A 206 6.48 4.47 -10.72
N ASP A 207 5.24 4.50 -11.20
CA ASP A 207 4.85 5.23 -12.41
C ASP A 207 4.94 6.75 -12.23
N ILE A 208 4.91 7.26 -10.99
CA ILE A 208 5.21 8.68 -10.74
C ILE A 208 6.67 8.97 -11.05
N PHE A 209 7.60 8.11 -10.62
CA PHE A 209 9.03 8.31 -10.85
C PHE A 209 9.50 7.96 -12.25
N THR A 210 8.81 7.05 -12.95
CA THR A 210 9.28 6.50 -14.24
C THR A 210 8.42 6.90 -15.44
N SER A 211 7.22 7.43 -15.22
CA SER A 211 6.29 7.78 -16.30
C SER A 211 5.82 9.24 -16.21
N THR A 212 5.03 9.59 -15.20
CA THR A 212 4.32 10.88 -15.18
C THR A 212 5.22 12.03 -14.73
N LEU A 213 6.20 11.76 -13.87
CA LEU A 213 7.06 12.77 -13.23
C LEU A 213 6.27 13.87 -12.49
N ASP A 214 5.05 13.54 -12.04
CA ASP A 214 4.18 14.49 -11.34
C ASP A 214 4.63 14.66 -9.88
N VAL A 215 5.58 15.58 -9.70
CA VAL A 215 6.15 15.93 -8.39
C VAL A 215 5.13 16.56 -7.44
N VAL A 216 4.05 17.16 -7.96
CA VAL A 216 3.01 17.79 -7.16
C VAL A 216 2.14 16.69 -6.54
N THR A 217 1.67 15.76 -7.36
CA THR A 217 0.94 14.57 -6.87
C THR A 217 1.79 13.75 -5.91
N LEU A 218 3.09 13.58 -6.17
CA LEU A 218 4.01 12.93 -5.24
C LEU A 218 4.03 13.63 -3.88
N TYR A 219 4.20 14.96 -3.85
CA TYR A 219 4.23 15.74 -2.62
C TYR A 219 2.93 15.56 -1.81
N HIS A 220 1.77 15.72 -2.44
CA HIS A 220 0.50 15.56 -1.74
C HIS A 220 0.30 14.13 -1.23
N THR A 221 0.67 13.12 -2.01
CA THR A 221 0.57 11.70 -1.62
C THR A 221 1.45 11.40 -0.40
N VAL A 222 2.71 11.83 -0.42
CA VAL A 222 3.65 11.63 0.70
C VAL A 222 3.23 12.42 1.93
N ARG A 223 2.81 13.68 1.76
CA ARG A 223 2.35 14.54 2.85
C ARG A 223 1.14 13.95 3.56
N VAL A 224 0.10 13.54 2.83
CA VAL A 224 -1.14 13.01 3.42
C VAL A 224 -0.88 11.65 4.06
N THR A 225 -0.27 10.71 3.32
CA THR A 225 0.05 9.37 3.85
C THR A 225 0.93 9.45 5.10
N GLY A 226 2.02 10.23 5.03
CA GLY A 226 2.94 10.42 6.14
C GLY A 226 2.26 11.07 7.36
N ARG A 227 1.44 12.11 7.15
CA ARG A 227 0.66 12.74 8.22
C ARG A 227 -0.25 11.74 8.91
N GLU A 228 -1.04 10.97 8.16
CA GLU A 228 -1.98 10.01 8.75
C GLU A 228 -1.26 8.84 9.45
N MET A 229 -0.18 8.31 8.87
CA MET A 229 0.64 7.28 9.53
C MET A 229 1.24 7.79 10.85
N ILE A 230 1.82 8.99 10.85
CA ILE A 230 2.41 9.60 12.06
C ILE A 230 1.35 9.82 13.14
N ARG A 231 0.17 10.32 12.78
CA ARG A 231 -0.93 10.55 13.75
C ARG A 231 -1.44 9.24 14.37
N ASN A 232 -1.44 8.14 13.61
CA ASN A 232 -1.78 6.81 14.12
C ASN A 232 -0.68 6.27 15.07
N ILE A 233 0.59 6.45 14.72
CA ILE A 233 1.72 6.05 15.59
C ILE A 233 1.62 6.74 16.96
N PHE A 234 1.28 8.03 17.01
CA PHE A 234 1.16 8.79 18.27
C PHE A 234 0.07 8.27 19.21
N ILE A 235 -0.91 7.51 18.71
CA ILE A 235 -1.95 6.86 19.52
C ILE A 235 -1.70 5.36 19.70
N GLY A 236 -0.53 4.86 19.31
CA GLY A 236 -0.16 3.45 19.41
C GLY A 236 -0.74 2.55 18.32
N LYS A 237 -1.42 3.11 17.31
CA LYS A 237 -1.83 2.37 16.12
C LYS A 237 -0.65 2.24 15.18
N ILE A 238 -0.16 1.01 15.07
CA ILE A 238 0.87 0.61 14.10
C ILE A 238 0.16 0.22 12.82
#